data_AF-A0A9W5TUR7-F1
#
_entry.id   AF-A0A9W5TUR7-F1
#
_cell.length_a   1.000
_cell.length_b   1.000
_cell.length_c   1.000
_cell.angle_alpha   90.00
_cell.angle_beta   90.00
_cell.angle_gamma   90.00
#
_symmetry.space_group_name_H-M   'P 1'
#
loop_
_entity.id
_entity.type
_entity.pdbx_description
1 polymer ?
#
loop_
_entity_poly.entity_id
_entity_poly.type
_entity_poly.pdbx_seq_one_letter_code
_entity_poly.pdbx_strand_id
1 'polypeptide(L)' 'MAVAEMYKSTLQLVLDDGVDELTGKPIYKTKSFNNVKTEATADQLYTIAQAFAGLQERPLYDIERKDSSEIRQA' A
#
# COMPACT_ATOMS: atom_id res chain seq x y z
N MET A 1 13.95 -26.55 -9.05
CA MET A 1 13.74 -25.19 -9.62
C MET A 1 13.64 -24.22 -8.45
N ALA A 2 13.94 -22.93 -8.62
CA ALA A 2 13.71 -21.97 -7.52
C ALA A 2 12.20 -21.71 -7.36
N VAL A 3 11.73 -21.61 -6.11
CA VAL A 3 10.36 -21.27 -5.72
C VAL A 3 10.36 -19.98 -4.90
N ALA A 4 9.31 -19.17 -5.07
CA ALA A 4 9.10 -17.96 -4.28
C ALA A 4 7.83 -18.12 -3.45
N GLU A 5 7.95 -18.00 -2.12
CA GLU A 5 6.82 -18.10 -1.20
C GLU A 5 6.60 -16.75 -0.50
N MET A 6 5.43 -16.16 -0.73
CA MET A 6 5.09 -14.87 -0.13
C MET A 6 4.57 -15.10 1.30
N TYR A 7 5.23 -14.49 2.28
CA TYR A 7 4.90 -14.67 3.70
C TYR A 7 4.38 -13.38 4.37
N LYS A 8 4.54 -12.23 3.72
CA LYS A 8 4.06 -10.94 4.23
C LYS A 8 3.51 -10.09 3.11
N SER A 9 2.36 -9.47 3.36
CA SER A 9 1.75 -8.50 2.46
C SER A 9 1.14 -7.36 3.27
N THR A 10 1.36 -6.13 2.80
CA THR A 10 0.90 -4.88 3.41
C THR A 10 0.31 -3.98 2.32
N LEU A 11 -0.91 -3.52 2.52
CA LEU A 11 -1.54 -2.48 1.68
C LEU A 11 -1.20 -1.11 2.25
N GLN A 12 -0.77 -0.18 1.41
CA GLN A 12 -0.42 1.17 1.79
C GLN A 12 -1.26 2.17 1.00
N LEU A 13 -1.90 3.09 1.71
CA LEU A 13 -2.58 4.23 1.11
C LEU A 13 -1.68 5.45 1.30
N VAL A 14 -1.24 6.04 0.20
CA VAL A 14 -0.49 7.30 0.19
C VAL A 14 -1.51 8.43 0.11
N LEU A 15 -1.53 9.28 1.12
CA LEU A 15 -2.44 10.39 1.25
C LEU A 15 -1.66 11.70 1.13
N ASP A 16 -2.21 12.66 0.40
CA ASP A 16 -1.63 13.99 0.25
C ASP A 16 -1.89 14.82 1.55
N ASP A 17 -0.83 15.43 2.09
CA ASP A 17 -0.85 16.28 3.28
C ASP A 17 -0.50 17.74 2.96
N GLY A 18 -0.63 18.14 1.70
CA GLY A 18 -0.29 19.46 1.20
C GLY A 18 1.17 19.61 0.80
N VAL A 19 1.66 20.84 0.86
CA VAL A 19 3.02 21.21 0.47
C VAL A 19 3.75 21.85 1.63
N ASP A 20 5.04 21.53 1.76
CA ASP A 20 5.93 22.17 2.71
C ASP A 20 6.19 23.62 2.28
N GLU A 21 5.80 24.59 3.11
CA GLU A 21 5.86 26.02 2.79
C GLU A 21 7.29 26.55 2.62
N LEU A 22 8.30 25.87 3.19
CA LEU A 22 9.69 26.30 3.15
C LEU A 22 10.43 25.75 1.93
N THR A 23 10.10 24.52 1.53
CA THR A 23 10.80 23.78 0.48
C THR A 23 9.99 23.62 -0.81
N GLY A 24 8.68 23.89 -0.77
CA GLY A 24 7.76 23.73 -1.89
C GLY A 24 7.50 22.26 -2.28
N LYS A 25 7.91 21.29 -1.44
CA LYS A 25 7.78 19.86 -1.75
C LYS A 25 6.43 19.33 -1.26
N PRO A 26 5.77 18.44 -2.03
CA PRO A 26 4.56 17.78 -1.56
C PRO A 26 4.88 16.87 -0.37
N ILE A 27 4.03 16.93 0.64
CA ILE A 27 4.10 16.10 1.84
C ILE A 27 3.08 14.98 1.66
N TYR A 28 3.53 13.74 1.82
CA TYR A 28 2.66 12.57 1.79
C TYR A 28 2.66 11.90 3.15
N LYS A 29 1.48 11.39 3.57
CA LYS A 29 1.38 10.44 4.68
C LYS A 29 0.88 9.11 4.19
N THR A 30 1.61 8.07 4.58
CA THR A 30 1.27 6.69 4.25
C THR A 30 0.54 6.03 5.41
N LYS A 31 -0.64 5.46 5.13
CA LYS A 31 -1.36 4.60 6.07
C LYS A 31 -1.21 3.15 5.65
N SER A 32 -0.68 2.31 6.55
CA SER A 32 -0.36 0.91 6.25
C SER A 32 -1.32 -0.05 6.93
N PHE A 33 -1.81 -1.02 6.17
CA PHE A 33 -2.67 -2.11 6.62
C PHE A 33 -1.91 -3.43 6.43
N ASN A 34 -1.51 -4.04 7.55
CA ASN A 34 -0.73 -5.28 7.56
C ASN A 34 -1.63 -6.52 7.46
N ASN A 35 -1.01 -7.67 7.25
CA ASN A 35 -1.68 -8.99 7.18
C ASN A 35 -2.70 -9.06 6.04
N VAL A 36 -2.37 -8.46 4.91
CA VAL A 36 -3.15 -8.62 3.68
C VAL A 36 -3.00 -10.07 3.21
N LYS A 37 -4.12 -10.66 2.77
CA LYS A 37 -4.10 -12.02 2.22
C LYS A 37 -3.17 -12.06 1.02
N THR A 38 -2.28 -13.04 0.99
CA THR A 38 -1.30 -13.17 -0.10
C THR A 38 -1.98 -13.39 -1.46
N GLU A 39 -3.12 -14.08 -1.44
CA GLU A 39 -3.99 -14.36 -2.59
C GLU A 39 -4.86 -13.17 -3.03
N ALA A 40 -4.82 -12.02 -2.33
CA ALA A 40 -5.64 -10.87 -2.69
C ALA A 40 -5.27 -10.35 -4.08
N THR A 41 -6.28 -10.08 -4.91
CA THR A 41 -6.07 -9.53 -6.26
C THR A 41 -5.92 -8.01 -6.24
N ALA A 42 -5.32 -7.44 -7.28
CA ALA A 42 -5.20 -5.99 -7.42
C ALA A 42 -6.57 -5.28 -7.36
N ASP A 43 -7.60 -5.85 -8.00
CA ASP A 43 -8.97 -5.28 -7.99
C ASP A 43 -9.59 -5.27 -6.60
N GLN A 44 -9.40 -6.35 -5.82
CA GLN A 44 -9.89 -6.43 -4.45
C GLN A 44 -9.20 -5.38 -3.56
N LEU A 45 -7.88 -5.24 -3.70
CA LEU A 45 -7.12 -4.24 -2.96
C LEU A 45 -7.52 -2.82 -3.33
N TYR A 46 -7.70 -2.55 -4.63
CA TYR A 46 -8.14 -1.26 -5.13
C TYR A 46 -9.53 -0.87 -4.61
N THR A 47 -10.48 -1.81 -4.64
CA THR A 47 -11.84 -1.61 -4.13
C THR A 47 -11.84 -1.24 -2.65
N ILE A 48 -11.07 -1.98 -1.84
CA ILE A 48 -10.97 -1.74 -0.39
C ILE A 48 -10.22 -0.41 -0.11
N ALA A 49 -9.15 -0.13 -0.85
CA ALA A 49 -8.40 1.11 -0.71
C ALA A 49 -9.26 2.34 -1.03
N GLN A 50 -10.11 2.29 -2.06
CA GLN A 50 -11.07 3.35 -2.35
C GLN A 50 -12.11 3.53 -1.23
N ALA A 51 -12.66 2.43 -0.72
CA ALA A 51 -13.60 2.49 0.41
C ALA A 51 -12.96 3.13 1.65
N PHE A 52 -11.70 2.79 1.95
CA PHE A 52 -10.95 3.39 3.06
C PHE A 52 -10.55 4.84 2.81
N ALA A 53 -10.24 5.21 1.57
CA ALA A 53 -9.94 6.58 1.18
C ALA A 53 -11.13 7.52 1.45
N GLY A 54 -12.36 7.08 1.16
CA GLY A 54 -13.57 7.84 1.49
C GLY A 54 -13.80 8.07 2.98
N LEU A 55 -13.10 7.33 3.86
CA LEU A 55 -13.12 7.49 5.31
C LEU A 55 -11.90 8.25 5.85
N GLN A 56 -10.96 8.66 4.99
CA GLN A 56 -9.83 9.48 5.41
C GLN A 56 -10.16 10.96 5.28
N GLU A 57 -9.57 11.78 6.14
CA GLU A 57 -9.66 13.25 6.04
C GLU A 57 -8.83 13.81 4.89
N ARG A 58 -7.87 13.03 4.40
CA ARG A 58 -6.86 13.43 3.42
C ARG A 58 -7.13 12.75 2.09
N PRO A 59 -6.96 13.47 0.96
CA PRO A 59 -7.20 12.88 -0.35
C PRO A 59 -6.19 11.77 -0.64
N LEU A 60 -6.69 10.69 -1.25
CA LEU A 60 -5.87 9.59 -1.71
C LEU A 60 -5.04 10.03 -2.91
N TYR A 61 -3.73 9.89 -2.79
CA TYR A 61 -2.77 10.16 -3.86
C TYR A 61 -2.39 8.87 -4.60
N ASP A 62 -2.08 7.80 -3.87
CA ASP A 62 -1.64 6.52 -4.45
C ASP A 62 -2.00 5.31 -3.59
N ILE A 63 -2.04 4.13 -4.20
CA ILE A 63 -2.30 2.84 -3.55
C ILE A 63 -1.13 1.90 -3.87
N GLU A 64 -0.39 1.53 -2.84
CA GLU A 64 0.76 0.63 -2.98
C GLU A 64 0.52 -0.71 -2.27
N ARG A 65 1.09 -1.77 -2.80
CA ARG A 65 1.18 -3.08 -2.13
C ARG A 65 2.66 -3.39 -1.88
N LYS A 66 2.99 -3.70 -0.63
CA LYS A 66 4.32 -4.17 -0.24
C LYS A 66 4.26 -5.63 0.15
N ASP A 67 4.94 -6.44 -0.65
CA ASP A 67 5.03 -7.88 -0.45
C ASP A 67 6.46 -8.27 -0.06
N SER A 68 6.58 -9.26 0.81
CA SER A 68 7.85 -9.92 1.11
C SER A 68 7.72 -11.40 0.84
N SER A 69 8.64 -11.90 0.00
CA SER A 69 8.69 -13.28 -0.41
C SER A 69 10.06 -13.85 -0.14
N GLU A 70 10.09 -15.13 0.21
CA GLU A 70 11.31 -15.89 0.37
C GLU A 70 11.56 -16.72 -0.89
N ILE A 71 12.80 -16.69 -1.39
CA ILE A 71 13.21 -17.45 -2.58
C ILE A 71 14.08 -18.62 -2.14
N ARG A 72 13.65 -19.86 -2.42
CA ARG A 72 14.36 -21.09 -2.04
C ARG A 72 14.46 -22.07 -3.20
N GLN A 73 15.41 -22.98 -3.15
CA GLN A 73 15.49 -24.11 -4.09
C GLN A 73 14.51 -25.20 -3.65
N ALA A 74 13.65 -25.66 -4.58
CA ALA A 74 12.76 -26.80 -4.40
C ALA A 74 13.50 -28.13 -4.51
#